data_AF-A0A7C5JX99-F1
#
_entry.id   AF-A0A7C5JX99-F1
#
_cell.length_a   1.000
_cell.length_b   1.000
_cell.length_c   1.000
_cell.angle_alpha   90.00
_cell.angle_beta   90.00
_cell.angle_gamma   90.00
#
_symmetry.space_group_name_H-M   'P 1'
#
loop_
_entity.id
_entity.type
_entity.pdbx_description
1 polymer ?
#
loop_
_entity_poly.entity_id
_entity_poly.type
_entity_poly.pdbx_seq_one_letter_code
_entity_poly.pdbx_strand_id
1 'polypeptide(L)'
;MEIRETILKYALINAIQHDGKANPKAVIGKILGENPELRPKAREIIPIVSEVVQEVNFISIEEQEAKLREIYPEFFEKKEEKKEEKKGLPSLPKAEKGKVVTRFAPNPDGAFHLGNARAAILSHEYARLYDGKFILRFDDTDPKVKRPEPIFYEWIIEDLKWLGFQIDEIHHASDRLEIYYSYAEKLLKMGKAYVCTCDPEHFRKLRDEGKPCPHRELPPEVQLKEWKKMLDGTYKEGEAVVRIKTDLSHPNPAVRDWPALRIIDNPEHPRTGNKYRVWPLYNFASAIDDHELGVTHIFRGQE
;
A
#
# COMPACT_ATOMS: atom_id res chain seq x y z
N MET A 1 -43.63 15.63 -19.13
CA MET A 1 -44.04 14.80 -17.97
C MET A 1 -44.93 15.65 -17.10
N GLU A 2 -46.14 15.19 -16.87
CA GLU A 2 -47.03 15.81 -15.89
C GLU A 2 -46.37 15.73 -14.51
N ILE A 3 -46.51 16.76 -13.67
CA ILE A 3 -45.86 16.81 -12.35
C ILE A 3 -46.16 15.56 -11.50
N ARG A 4 -47.35 14.97 -11.70
CA ARG A 4 -47.79 13.72 -11.06
C ARG A 4 -46.98 12.50 -11.50
N GLU A 5 -46.57 12.42 -12.77
CA GLU A 5 -45.76 11.33 -13.32
C GLU A 5 -44.35 11.33 -12.71
N THR A 6 -43.76 12.52 -12.54
CA THR A 6 -42.49 12.69 -11.82
C THR A 6 -42.62 12.26 -10.35
N ILE A 7 -43.71 12.64 -9.69
CA ILE A 7 -43.99 12.23 -8.30
C ILE A 7 -44.14 10.70 -8.20
N LEU A 8 -44.90 10.10 -9.12
CA LEU A 8 -45.14 8.66 -9.17
C LEU A 8 -43.84 7.89 -9.36
N LYS A 9 -42.96 8.34 -10.27
CA LYS A 9 -41.62 7.77 -10.47
C LYS A 9 -40.83 7.70 -9.15
N TYR A 10 -40.69 8.81 -8.42
CA TYR A 10 -39.91 8.82 -7.18
C TYR A 10 -40.61 8.09 -6.03
N ALA A 11 -41.94 8.10 -5.98
CA ALA A 11 -42.70 7.33 -5.01
C ALA A 11 -42.49 5.82 -5.20
N LEU A 12 -42.60 5.31 -6.44
CA LEU A 12 -42.35 3.91 -6.77
C LEU A 12 -40.89 3.50 -6.47
N ILE A 13 -39.91 4.33 -6.84
CA ILE A 13 -38.49 4.08 -6.51
C ILE A 13 -38.31 3.95 -5.00
N ASN A 14 -38.89 4.88 -4.24
CA ASN A 14 -38.76 4.88 -2.78
C ASN A 14 -39.46 3.67 -2.16
N ALA A 15 -40.65 3.29 -2.63
CA ALA A 15 -41.37 2.12 -2.13
C ALA A 15 -40.59 0.82 -2.37
N ILE A 16 -40.06 0.61 -3.57
CA ILE A 16 -39.25 -0.57 -3.92
C ILE A 16 -37.97 -0.66 -3.10
N GLN A 17 -37.38 0.49 -2.72
CA GLN A 17 -36.20 0.55 -1.85
C GLN A 17 -36.50 0.32 -0.37
N HIS A 18 -37.78 0.36 0.03
CA HIS A 18 -38.23 0.27 1.42
C HIS A 18 -39.39 -0.73 1.56
N ASP A 19 -39.21 -1.94 1.00
CA ASP A 19 -40.11 -3.08 1.19
C ASP A 19 -41.59 -2.77 0.92
N GLY A 20 -41.83 -2.03 -0.17
CA GLY A 20 -43.16 -1.67 -0.63
C GLY A 20 -43.75 -0.41 0.02
N LYS A 21 -42.99 0.32 0.85
CA LYS A 21 -43.48 1.48 1.61
C LYS A 21 -42.73 2.76 1.27
N ALA A 22 -43.33 3.58 0.40
CA ALA A 22 -42.88 4.94 0.14
C ALA A 22 -43.13 5.87 1.34
N ASN A 23 -42.17 6.75 1.59
CA ASN A 23 -42.21 7.79 2.60
C ASN A 23 -42.42 9.17 1.95
N PRO A 24 -43.51 9.90 2.28
CA PRO A 24 -43.80 11.20 1.67
C PRO A 24 -42.67 12.22 1.84
N LYS A 25 -42.00 12.27 2.99
CA LYS A 25 -40.91 13.23 3.23
C LYS A 25 -39.70 12.94 2.36
N ALA A 26 -39.35 11.66 2.19
CA ALA A 26 -38.23 11.25 1.34
C ALA A 26 -38.51 11.60 -0.14
N VAL A 27 -39.73 11.33 -0.60
CA VAL A 27 -40.16 11.64 -1.97
C VAL A 27 -40.17 13.15 -2.23
N ILE A 28 -40.72 13.96 -1.30
CA ILE A 28 -40.67 15.44 -1.39
C ILE A 28 -39.23 15.94 -1.48
N GLY A 29 -38.35 15.46 -0.60
CA GLY A 29 -36.94 15.86 -0.58
C GLY A 29 -36.24 15.53 -1.89
N LYS A 30 -36.53 14.35 -2.47
CA LYS A 30 -35.96 13.92 -3.74
C LYS A 30 -36.43 14.78 -4.92
N ILE A 31 -37.73 15.08 -5.00
CA ILE A 31 -38.31 15.91 -6.06
C ILE A 31 -37.74 17.32 -6.02
N LEU A 32 -37.76 17.98 -4.86
CA LEU A 32 -37.28 19.37 -4.72
C LEU A 32 -35.76 19.52 -4.82
N GLY A 33 -35.03 18.41 -4.62
CA GLY A 33 -33.59 18.32 -4.82
C GLY A 33 -33.22 18.24 -6.29
N GLU A 34 -33.90 17.39 -7.07
CA GLU A 34 -33.60 17.19 -8.50
C GLU A 34 -34.30 18.20 -9.42
N ASN A 35 -35.33 18.90 -8.92
CA ASN A 35 -36.11 19.89 -9.67
C ASN A 35 -36.22 21.21 -8.88
N PRO A 36 -35.13 22.02 -8.78
CA PRO A 36 -35.09 23.23 -7.98
C PRO A 36 -36.17 24.27 -8.33
N GLU A 37 -36.63 24.29 -9.57
CA GLU A 37 -37.70 25.14 -10.11
C GLU A 37 -39.09 24.86 -9.51
N LEU A 38 -39.27 23.69 -8.89
CA LEU A 38 -40.51 23.30 -8.21
C LEU A 38 -40.59 23.82 -6.77
N ARG A 39 -39.49 24.35 -6.20
CA ARG A 39 -39.44 24.87 -4.82
C ARG A 39 -40.45 25.99 -4.55
N PRO A 40 -40.66 26.98 -5.44
CA PRO A 40 -41.67 28.02 -5.22
C PRO A 40 -43.11 27.47 -5.17
N LYS A 41 -43.35 26.30 -5.79
CA LYS A 41 -44.66 25.63 -5.85
C LYS A 41 -44.81 24.51 -4.83
N ALA A 42 -43.91 24.41 -3.85
CA ALA A 42 -43.91 23.30 -2.88
C ALA A 42 -45.26 23.13 -2.14
N ARG A 43 -45.97 24.23 -1.84
CA ARG A 43 -47.29 24.19 -1.18
C ARG A 43 -48.36 23.48 -2.01
N GLU A 44 -48.27 23.54 -3.33
CA GLU A 44 -49.20 22.87 -4.26
C GLU A 44 -48.80 21.40 -4.49
N ILE A 45 -47.51 21.09 -4.41
CA ILE A 45 -46.95 19.77 -4.70
C ILE A 45 -47.09 18.81 -3.52
N ILE A 46 -46.94 19.29 -2.28
CA ILE A 46 -46.96 18.45 -1.08
C ILE A 46 -48.25 17.60 -0.94
N PRO A 47 -49.46 18.16 -1.17
CA PRO A 47 -50.69 17.36 -1.16
C PRO A 47 -50.67 16.25 -2.22
N ILE A 48 -50.22 16.56 -3.43
CA ILE A 48 -50.15 15.61 -4.56
C ILE A 48 -49.15 14.48 -4.26
N VAL A 49 -47.99 14.80 -3.66
CA VAL A 49 -47.03 13.77 -3.22
C VAL A 49 -47.63 12.85 -2.17
N SER A 50 -48.38 13.40 -1.22
CA SER A 50 -49.01 12.60 -0.16
C SER A 50 -50.05 11.63 -0.73
N GLU A 51 -50.86 12.11 -1.69
CA GLU A 51 -51.85 11.29 -2.40
C GLU A 51 -51.18 10.16 -3.20
N VAL A 52 -50.20 10.49 -4.04
CA VAL A 52 -49.50 9.49 -4.87
C VAL A 52 -48.75 8.46 -4.03
N VAL A 53 -48.16 8.87 -2.91
CA VAL A 53 -47.50 7.93 -1.99
C VAL A 53 -48.51 6.99 -1.33
N GLN A 54 -49.73 7.47 -1.00
CA GLN A 54 -50.80 6.59 -0.52
C GLN A 54 -51.22 5.58 -1.59
N GLU A 55 -51.38 6.01 -2.84
CA GLU A 55 -51.71 5.13 -3.96
C GLU A 55 -50.63 4.05 -4.16
N VAL A 56 -49.36 4.45 -4.17
CA VAL A 56 -48.22 3.53 -4.30
C VAL A 56 -48.17 2.54 -3.14
N ASN A 57 -48.44 2.98 -1.91
CA ASN A 57 -48.43 2.11 -0.73
C ASN A 57 -49.64 1.17 -0.65
N PHE A 58 -50.67 1.39 -1.47
CA PHE A 58 -51.88 0.55 -1.51
C PHE A 58 -51.73 -0.67 -2.44
N ILE A 59 -50.84 -0.59 -3.42
CA ILE A 59 -50.55 -1.67 -4.37
C ILE A 59 -49.38 -2.55 -3.90
N SER A 60 -49.33 -3.79 -4.37
CA SER A 60 -48.28 -4.74 -3.96
C SER A 60 -46.90 -4.34 -4.52
N ILE A 61 -45.82 -4.87 -3.92
CA ILE A 61 -44.46 -4.59 -4.41
C ILE A 61 -44.26 -5.06 -5.87
N GLU A 62 -44.90 -6.14 -6.28
CA GLU A 62 -44.88 -6.64 -7.66
C GLU A 62 -45.57 -5.66 -8.62
N GLU A 63 -46.71 -5.10 -8.21
CA GLU A 63 -47.43 -4.08 -8.98
C GLU A 63 -46.64 -2.75 -9.04
N GLN A 64 -45.97 -2.38 -7.94
CA GLN A 64 -45.07 -1.22 -7.91
C GLN A 64 -43.92 -1.39 -8.90
N GLU A 65 -43.28 -2.56 -8.92
CA GLU A 65 -42.21 -2.85 -9.87
C GLU A 65 -42.71 -2.86 -11.31
N ALA A 66 -43.88 -3.46 -11.59
CA ALA A 66 -44.48 -3.47 -12.93
C ALA A 66 -44.74 -2.04 -13.43
N LYS A 67 -45.35 -1.19 -12.59
CA LYS A 67 -45.57 0.23 -12.91
C LYS A 67 -44.27 1.00 -13.11
N LEU A 68 -43.24 0.74 -12.29
CA LEU A 68 -41.96 1.42 -12.46
C LEU A 68 -41.25 1.00 -13.75
N ARG A 69 -41.36 -0.29 -14.14
CA ARG A 69 -40.83 -0.78 -15.43
C ARG A 69 -41.49 -0.09 -16.62
N GLU A 70 -42.78 0.21 -16.53
CA GLU A 70 -43.52 0.91 -17.57
C GLU A 70 -43.09 2.38 -17.72
N ILE A 71 -42.99 3.11 -16.59
CA ILE A 71 -42.74 4.57 -16.63
C ILE A 71 -41.25 4.94 -16.62
N TYR A 72 -40.37 4.06 -16.13
CA TYR A 72 -38.94 4.33 -15.99
C TYR A 72 -38.09 3.05 -16.00
N PRO A 73 -38.03 2.34 -17.15
CA PRO A 73 -37.32 1.06 -17.29
C PRO A 73 -35.81 1.16 -16.97
N GLU A 74 -35.18 2.31 -17.25
CA GLU A 74 -33.75 2.57 -16.96
C GLU A 74 -33.35 2.36 -15.50
N PHE A 75 -34.30 2.42 -14.56
CA PHE A 75 -34.05 2.13 -13.14
C PHE A 75 -33.57 0.69 -12.91
N PHE A 76 -34.09 -0.26 -13.69
CA PHE A 76 -33.75 -1.67 -13.58
C PHE A 76 -32.48 -2.01 -14.37
N GLU A 77 -32.25 -1.38 -15.51
CA GLU A 77 -31.01 -1.52 -16.29
C GLU A 77 -29.77 -1.11 -15.47
N LYS A 78 -29.83 0.04 -14.77
CA LYS A 78 -28.76 0.50 -13.87
C LYS A 78 -28.53 -0.40 -12.65
N LYS A 79 -29.51 -1.23 -12.28
CA LYS A 79 -29.44 -2.15 -11.14
C LYS A 79 -28.82 -3.50 -11.55
N GLU A 80 -29.02 -3.91 -12.81
CA GLU A 80 -28.39 -5.10 -13.39
C GLU A 80 -26.91 -4.86 -13.69
N GLU A 81 -26.52 -3.70 -14.24
CA GLU A 81 -25.09 -3.34 -14.43
C GLU A 81 -24.30 -3.27 -13.10
N LYS A 82 -24.94 -2.87 -12.00
CA LYS A 82 -24.30 -2.81 -10.68
C LYS A 82 -24.17 -4.16 -9.98
N LYS A 83 -24.86 -5.21 -10.44
CA LYS A 83 -24.87 -6.53 -9.79
C LYS A 83 -23.72 -7.44 -10.21
N GLU A 84 -22.95 -7.11 -11.24
CA GLU A 84 -21.65 -7.73 -11.45
C GLU A 84 -20.60 -7.06 -10.54
N GLU A 85 -20.74 -7.24 -9.24
CA GLU A 85 -19.56 -7.16 -8.37
C GLU A 85 -18.59 -8.24 -8.87
N LYS A 86 -17.51 -7.82 -9.56
CA LYS A 86 -16.42 -8.73 -9.92
C LYS A 86 -15.88 -9.37 -8.65
N LYS A 87 -16.33 -10.59 -8.36
CA LYS A 87 -15.83 -11.40 -7.25
C LYS A 87 -14.34 -11.67 -7.51
N GLY A 88 -13.47 -11.16 -6.65
CA GLY A 88 -12.04 -11.45 -6.69
C GLY A 88 -11.15 -10.23 -6.48
N LEU A 89 -9.86 -10.43 -6.67
CA LEU A 89 -8.86 -9.36 -6.59
C LEU A 89 -8.95 -8.45 -7.84
N PRO A 90 -8.78 -7.13 -7.70
CA PRO A 90 -8.77 -6.22 -8.84
C PRO A 90 -7.60 -6.54 -9.79
N SER A 91 -7.72 -6.17 -11.07
CA SER A 91 -6.62 -6.38 -12.01
C SER A 91 -5.42 -5.49 -11.66
N LEU A 92 -4.21 -6.00 -11.86
CA LEU A 92 -2.98 -5.26 -11.60
C LEU A 92 -2.68 -4.29 -12.73
N PRO A 93 -2.35 -3.02 -12.41
CA PRO A 93 -1.98 -2.04 -13.43
C PRO A 93 -0.66 -2.44 -14.10
N LYS A 94 -0.61 -2.40 -15.44
CA LYS A 94 0.60 -2.74 -16.22
C LYS A 94 1.12 -4.17 -16.00
N ALA A 95 0.27 -5.08 -15.54
CA ALA A 95 0.63 -6.49 -15.43
C ALA A 95 0.50 -7.19 -16.79
N GLU A 96 1.52 -7.97 -17.12
CA GLU A 96 1.51 -8.89 -18.25
C GLU A 96 1.56 -10.32 -17.72
N LYS A 97 0.66 -11.16 -18.22
CA LYS A 97 0.59 -12.57 -17.85
C LYS A 97 1.92 -13.28 -18.17
N GLY A 98 2.43 -14.09 -17.26
CA GLY A 98 3.74 -14.73 -17.35
C GLY A 98 4.92 -13.85 -16.90
N LYS A 99 4.71 -12.55 -16.66
CA LYS A 99 5.78 -11.61 -16.29
C LYS A 99 5.63 -10.99 -14.90
N VAL A 100 4.52 -11.24 -14.22
CA VAL A 100 4.31 -10.73 -12.86
C VAL A 100 5.27 -11.44 -11.91
N VAL A 101 6.07 -10.65 -11.19
CA VAL A 101 6.89 -11.12 -10.07
C VAL A 101 6.46 -10.36 -8.83
N THR A 102 6.08 -11.11 -7.80
CA THR A 102 5.69 -10.60 -6.48
C THR A 102 6.63 -11.18 -5.42
N ARG A 103 6.62 -10.60 -4.22
CA ARG A 103 7.37 -11.13 -3.08
C ARG A 103 6.65 -10.97 -1.75
N PHE A 104 6.83 -11.95 -0.88
CA PHE A 104 6.60 -11.81 0.55
C PHE A 104 7.95 -11.67 1.27
N ALA A 105 8.12 -10.59 2.03
CA ALA A 105 9.41 -10.21 2.61
C ALA A 105 9.34 -10.07 4.15
N PRO A 106 9.27 -11.18 4.92
CA PRO A 106 9.21 -11.13 6.37
C PRO A 106 10.60 -10.90 6.99
N ASN A 107 10.62 -10.30 8.18
CA ASN A 107 11.77 -10.40 9.08
C ASN A 107 11.63 -11.75 9.83
N PRO A 108 12.70 -12.56 9.96
CA PRO A 108 12.65 -13.82 10.71
C PRO A 108 12.95 -13.60 12.19
N ASP A 109 12.29 -12.61 12.81
CA ASP A 109 12.43 -12.21 14.22
C ASP A 109 11.21 -12.61 15.09
N GLY A 110 10.24 -13.30 14.49
CA GLY A 110 9.06 -13.78 15.19
C GLY A 110 8.26 -14.80 14.38
N ALA A 111 7.33 -15.47 15.06
CA ALA A 111 6.44 -16.44 14.44
C ALA A 111 5.47 -15.78 13.45
N PHE A 112 5.12 -16.51 12.39
CA PHE A 112 4.16 -16.07 11.40
C PHE A 112 2.75 -15.95 12.01
N HIS A 113 2.08 -14.83 11.77
CA HIS A 113 0.72 -14.58 12.27
C HIS A 113 -0.24 -14.13 11.17
N LEU A 114 -1.53 -14.00 11.47
CA LEU A 114 -2.57 -13.63 10.50
C LEU A 114 -2.30 -12.32 9.75
N GLY A 115 -1.65 -11.35 10.40
CA GLY A 115 -1.16 -10.13 9.73
C GLY A 115 -0.18 -10.41 8.58
N ASN A 116 0.80 -11.31 8.78
CA ASN A 116 1.71 -11.76 7.73
C ASN A 116 0.97 -12.50 6.63
N ALA A 117 0.04 -13.37 7.02
CA ALA A 117 -0.78 -14.15 6.08
C ALA A 117 -1.47 -13.25 5.06
N ARG A 118 -2.02 -12.09 5.46
CA ARG A 118 -2.66 -11.16 4.52
C ARG A 118 -1.72 -10.70 3.40
N ALA A 119 -0.50 -10.28 3.74
CA ALA A 119 0.47 -9.81 2.74
C ALA A 119 0.98 -10.96 1.86
N ALA A 120 1.20 -12.13 2.46
CA ALA A 120 1.64 -13.32 1.76
C ALA A 120 0.57 -13.85 0.79
N ILE A 121 -0.69 -13.97 1.24
CA ILE A 121 -1.85 -14.37 0.42
C ILE A 121 -1.98 -13.46 -0.78
N LEU A 122 -1.97 -12.13 -0.60
CA LEU A 122 -2.11 -11.20 -1.71
C LEU A 122 -0.99 -11.37 -2.74
N SER A 123 0.26 -11.45 -2.26
CA SER A 123 1.42 -11.59 -3.13
C SER A 123 1.38 -12.91 -3.91
N HIS A 124 1.07 -14.02 -3.24
CA HIS A 124 0.95 -15.34 -3.83
C HIS A 124 -0.21 -15.42 -4.84
N GLU A 125 -1.41 -14.96 -4.46
CA GLU A 125 -2.58 -15.02 -5.33
C GLU A 125 -2.40 -14.18 -6.59
N TYR A 126 -1.76 -13.01 -6.50
CA TYR A 126 -1.46 -12.23 -7.69
C TYR A 126 -0.40 -12.87 -8.58
N ALA A 127 0.62 -13.52 -8.04
CA ALA A 127 1.54 -14.31 -8.85
C ALA A 127 0.77 -15.43 -9.57
N ARG A 128 -0.05 -16.20 -8.84
CA ARG A 128 -0.84 -17.30 -9.38
C ARG A 128 -1.83 -16.87 -10.46
N LEU A 129 -2.59 -15.79 -10.24
CA LEU A 129 -3.60 -15.28 -11.20
C LEU A 129 -2.97 -14.84 -12.53
N TYR A 130 -1.72 -14.41 -12.50
CA TYR A 130 -1.01 -13.90 -13.67
C TYR A 130 0.04 -14.89 -14.20
N ASP A 131 0.00 -16.17 -13.79
CA ASP A 131 1.02 -17.18 -14.14
C ASP A 131 2.45 -16.65 -13.92
N GLY A 132 2.63 -15.88 -12.86
CA GLY A 132 3.86 -15.20 -12.47
C GLY A 132 4.68 -15.96 -11.44
N LYS A 133 5.64 -15.26 -10.82
CA LYS A 133 6.52 -15.79 -9.77
C LYS A 133 6.21 -15.21 -8.40
N PHE A 134 6.23 -16.05 -7.39
CA PHE A 134 6.14 -15.69 -5.97
C PHE A 134 7.47 -15.95 -5.25
N ILE A 135 8.11 -14.87 -4.80
CA ILE A 135 9.39 -14.90 -4.10
C ILE A 135 9.18 -14.80 -2.59
N LEU A 136 9.86 -15.65 -1.81
CA LEU A 136 10.06 -15.45 -0.38
C LEU A 136 11.44 -14.81 -0.16
N ARG A 137 11.49 -13.63 0.46
CA ARG A 137 12.75 -12.96 0.80
C ARG A 137 12.82 -12.70 2.30
N PHE A 138 13.75 -13.31 3.01
CA PHE A 138 13.97 -12.96 4.42
C PHE A 138 14.70 -11.62 4.50
N ASP A 139 14.05 -10.60 5.05
CA ASP A 139 14.62 -9.27 5.30
C ASP A 139 15.42 -9.29 6.63
N ASP A 140 16.46 -10.10 6.69
CA ASP A 140 17.28 -10.38 7.88
C ASP A 140 18.48 -9.40 8.04
N THR A 141 18.29 -8.12 7.76
CA THR A 141 19.39 -7.12 7.77
C THR A 141 19.54 -6.34 9.07
N ASP A 142 18.74 -6.63 10.10
CA ASP A 142 18.83 -6.00 11.42
C ASP A 142 19.24 -7.02 12.49
N PRO A 143 20.55 -7.23 12.70
CA PRO A 143 21.04 -8.18 13.70
C PRO A 143 20.77 -7.75 15.16
N LYS A 144 20.23 -6.54 15.42
CA LYS A 144 20.14 -5.96 16.77
C LYS A 144 18.71 -5.72 17.25
N VAL A 145 17.89 -5.01 16.48
CA VAL A 145 16.53 -4.62 16.90
C VAL A 145 15.50 -5.67 16.49
N LYS A 146 15.55 -6.10 15.22
CA LYS A 146 14.73 -7.19 14.69
C LYS A 146 15.60 -8.43 14.49
N ARG A 147 16.24 -8.86 15.59
CA ARG A 147 17.27 -9.89 15.55
C ARG A 147 16.66 -11.17 14.94
N PRO A 148 17.19 -11.66 13.83
CA PRO A 148 16.68 -12.87 13.23
C PRO A 148 17.06 -14.09 14.06
N GLU A 149 16.17 -15.08 14.16
CA GLU A 149 16.41 -16.34 14.87
C GLU A 149 16.27 -17.54 13.93
N PRO A 150 17.18 -18.53 13.99
CA PRO A 150 17.16 -19.69 13.10
C PRO A 150 15.81 -20.41 12.98
N ILE A 151 15.10 -20.54 14.10
CA ILE A 151 13.81 -21.24 14.15
C ILE A 151 12.72 -20.56 13.30
N PHE A 152 12.73 -19.22 13.21
CA PHE A 152 11.69 -18.50 12.48
C PHE A 152 11.85 -18.61 10.96
N TYR A 153 13.06 -18.88 10.44
CA TYR A 153 13.22 -19.20 9.02
C TYR A 153 12.46 -20.47 8.64
N GLU A 154 12.59 -21.51 9.47
CA GLU A 154 11.94 -22.81 9.25
C GLU A 154 10.43 -22.67 9.39
N TRP A 155 9.95 -22.07 10.48
CA TRP A 155 8.51 -21.90 10.74
C TRP A 155 7.81 -21.10 9.65
N ILE A 156 8.40 -19.98 9.20
CA ILE A 156 7.80 -19.18 8.13
C ILE A 156 7.64 -20.01 6.84
N ILE A 157 8.62 -20.84 6.48
CA ILE A 157 8.52 -21.71 5.31
C ILE A 157 7.44 -22.77 5.51
N GLU A 158 7.36 -23.38 6.69
CA GLU A 158 6.35 -24.38 7.05
C GLU A 158 4.94 -23.79 7.00
N ASP A 159 4.73 -22.60 7.56
CA ASP A 159 3.43 -21.92 7.59
C ASP A 159 2.96 -21.52 6.19
N LEU A 160 3.86 -21.05 5.32
CA LEU A 160 3.53 -20.76 3.92
C LEU A 160 3.17 -22.03 3.14
N LYS A 161 3.87 -23.15 3.40
CA LYS A 161 3.51 -24.45 2.80
C LYS A 161 2.18 -24.96 3.33
N TRP A 162 1.90 -24.78 4.61
CA TRP A 162 0.62 -25.15 5.23
C TRP A 162 -0.56 -24.37 4.62
N LEU A 163 -0.34 -23.09 4.27
CA LEU A 163 -1.29 -22.27 3.50
C LEU A 163 -1.44 -22.72 2.03
N GLY A 164 -0.68 -23.72 1.57
CA GLY A 164 -0.73 -24.25 0.22
C GLY A 164 0.04 -23.41 -0.81
N PHE A 165 1.00 -22.58 -0.36
CA PHE A 165 1.72 -21.71 -1.28
C PHE A 165 2.87 -22.45 -1.97
N GLN A 166 3.01 -22.20 -3.27
CA GLN A 166 4.20 -22.58 -4.01
C GLN A 166 5.18 -21.41 -4.00
N ILE A 167 6.34 -21.60 -3.38
CA ILE A 167 7.42 -20.60 -3.37
C ILE A 167 8.36 -20.93 -4.53
N ASP A 168 8.54 -20.00 -5.46
CA ASP A 168 9.39 -20.21 -6.64
C ASP A 168 10.87 -19.96 -6.32
N GLU A 169 11.15 -18.96 -5.48
CA GLU A 169 12.51 -18.60 -5.08
C GLU A 169 12.55 -18.18 -3.60
N ILE A 170 13.63 -18.57 -2.91
CA ILE A 170 13.92 -18.15 -1.53
C ILE A 170 15.25 -17.39 -1.52
N HIS A 171 15.22 -16.17 -0.99
CA HIS A 171 16.39 -15.31 -0.85
C HIS A 171 16.57 -14.84 0.60
N HIS A 172 17.82 -14.58 0.99
CA HIS A 172 18.15 -13.99 2.28
C HIS A 172 18.87 -12.67 2.02
N ALA A 173 18.39 -11.57 2.60
CA ALA A 173 19.03 -10.27 2.43
C ALA A 173 20.46 -10.27 2.99
N SER A 174 20.72 -11.03 4.05
CA SER A 174 22.05 -11.20 4.65
C SER A 174 23.08 -11.88 3.74
N ASP A 175 22.66 -12.61 2.70
CA ASP A 175 23.57 -13.17 1.69
C ASP A 175 24.02 -12.13 0.65
N ARG A 176 23.35 -10.97 0.64
CA ARG A 176 23.41 -10.00 -0.46
C ARG A 176 24.15 -8.71 -0.06
N LEU A 177 24.83 -8.70 1.08
CA LEU A 177 25.59 -7.55 1.62
C LEU A 177 26.57 -6.95 0.61
N GLU A 178 27.31 -7.79 -0.11
CA GLU A 178 28.26 -7.33 -1.12
C GLU A 178 27.57 -6.62 -2.30
N ILE A 179 26.35 -7.05 -2.67
CA ILE A 179 25.54 -6.36 -3.67
C ILE A 179 25.20 -4.97 -3.15
N TYR A 180 24.70 -4.85 -1.91
CA TYR A 180 24.39 -3.56 -1.31
C TYR A 180 25.60 -2.64 -1.22
N TYR A 181 26.77 -3.16 -0.86
CA TYR A 181 28.01 -2.40 -0.82
C TYR A 181 28.42 -1.89 -2.21
N SER A 182 28.28 -2.71 -3.26
CA SER A 182 28.56 -2.29 -4.63
C SER A 182 27.66 -1.13 -5.08
N TYR A 183 26.37 -1.16 -4.71
CA TYR A 183 25.41 -0.08 -4.97
C TYR A 183 25.72 1.17 -4.15
N ALA A 184 26.11 1.02 -2.87
CA ALA A 184 26.53 2.13 -2.03
C ALA A 184 27.75 2.84 -2.62
N GLU A 185 28.78 2.10 -3.03
CA GLU A 185 29.95 2.66 -3.70
C GLU A 185 29.61 3.37 -5.01
N LYS A 186 28.72 2.79 -5.82
CA LYS A 186 28.25 3.41 -7.06
C LYS A 186 27.56 4.75 -6.80
N LEU A 187 26.68 4.79 -5.79
CA LEU A 187 25.97 6.02 -5.41
C LEU A 187 26.92 7.07 -4.84
N LEU A 188 27.92 6.67 -4.04
CA LEU A 188 28.95 7.58 -3.53
C LEU A 188 29.80 8.14 -4.68
N LYS A 189 30.24 7.30 -5.64
CA LYS A 189 30.95 7.73 -6.86
C LYS A 189 30.15 8.72 -7.71
N MET A 190 28.83 8.51 -7.81
CA MET A 190 27.91 9.39 -8.54
C MET A 190 27.55 10.68 -7.76
N GLY A 191 28.04 10.84 -6.53
CA GLY A 191 27.68 11.95 -5.65
C GLY A 191 26.20 11.96 -5.23
N LYS A 192 25.53 10.80 -5.27
CA LYS A 192 24.11 10.59 -4.91
C LYS A 192 23.92 10.02 -3.50
N ALA A 193 25.01 9.66 -2.84
CA ALA A 193 25.05 9.34 -1.42
C ALA A 193 26.27 10.02 -0.79
N TYR A 194 26.31 10.06 0.54
CA TYR A 194 27.45 10.57 1.31
C TYR A 194 27.55 9.90 2.67
N VAL A 195 28.75 9.85 3.24
CA VAL A 195 28.99 9.43 4.63
C VAL A 195 28.80 10.64 5.53
N CYS A 196 27.99 10.47 6.57
CA CYS A 196 27.70 11.49 7.56
C CYS A 196 28.21 11.04 8.93
N THR A 197 29.05 11.87 9.55
CA THR A 197 29.57 11.68 10.91
C THR A 197 29.03 12.73 11.89
N CYS A 198 28.00 13.48 11.50
CA CYS A 198 27.29 14.36 12.42
C CYS A 198 26.66 13.55 13.55
N ASP A 199 26.68 14.11 14.75
CA ASP A 199 25.83 13.67 15.85
C ASP A 199 24.35 13.59 15.40
N PRO A 200 23.57 12.57 15.84
CA PRO A 200 22.18 12.40 15.43
C PRO A 200 21.28 13.61 15.70
N GLU A 201 21.42 14.30 16.84
CA GLU A 201 20.61 15.47 17.18
C GLU A 201 20.98 16.66 16.30
N HIS A 202 22.27 16.86 16.07
CA HIS A 202 22.76 17.91 15.17
C HIS A 202 22.27 17.69 13.74
N PHE A 203 22.36 16.46 13.22
CA PHE A 203 21.86 16.13 11.90
C PHE A 203 20.34 16.35 11.82
N ARG A 204 19.59 15.90 12.83
CA ARG A 204 18.13 16.08 12.89
C ARG A 204 17.74 17.55 12.79
N LYS A 205 18.42 18.43 13.53
CA LYS A 205 18.20 19.88 13.47
C LYS A 205 18.40 20.42 12.04
N LEU A 206 19.53 20.09 11.40
CA LEU A 206 19.82 20.53 10.04
C LEU A 206 18.78 20.01 9.03
N ARG A 207 18.41 18.73 9.14
CA ARG A 207 17.39 18.09 8.30
C ARG A 207 16.03 18.79 8.44
N ASP A 208 15.61 19.09 9.66
CA ASP A 208 14.31 19.72 9.93
C ASP A 208 14.30 21.18 9.43
N GLU A 209 15.44 21.87 9.50
CA GLU A 209 15.67 23.20 8.90
C GLU A 209 15.89 23.17 7.37
N GLY A 210 15.95 21.99 6.74
CA GLY A 210 16.20 21.85 5.29
C GLY A 210 17.61 22.25 4.86
N LYS A 211 18.58 22.21 5.77
CA LYS A 211 19.98 22.60 5.53
C LYS A 211 20.88 21.37 5.34
N PRO A 212 21.87 21.45 4.44
CA PRO A 212 22.83 20.38 4.27
C PRO A 212 23.75 20.28 5.49
N CYS A 213 24.15 19.05 5.86
CA CYS A 213 25.24 18.89 6.82
C CYS A 213 26.60 19.11 6.16
N PRO A 214 27.66 19.42 6.94
CA PRO A 214 28.99 19.73 6.39
C PRO A 214 29.57 18.64 5.48
N HIS A 215 29.15 17.38 5.67
CA HIS A 215 29.65 16.23 4.91
C HIS A 215 28.95 16.04 3.56
N ARG A 216 27.78 16.65 3.37
CA ARG A 216 26.91 16.38 2.21
C ARG A 216 27.59 16.70 0.89
N GLU A 217 28.31 17.81 0.82
CA GLU A 217 28.94 18.30 -0.42
C GLU A 217 30.42 17.92 -0.54
N LEU A 218 30.93 17.02 0.31
CA LEU A 218 32.30 16.53 0.17
C LEU A 218 32.44 15.72 -1.14
N PRO A 219 33.61 15.82 -1.82
CA PRO A 219 33.85 15.15 -3.11
C PRO A 219 33.72 13.63 -3.03
N PRO A 220 33.33 12.94 -4.12
CA PRO A 220 33.22 11.48 -4.16
C PRO A 220 34.48 10.74 -3.66
N GLU A 221 35.68 11.27 -3.94
CA GLU A 221 36.94 10.68 -3.49
C GLU A 221 37.07 10.68 -1.97
N VAL A 222 36.56 11.72 -1.31
CA VAL A 222 36.50 11.80 0.15
C VAL A 222 35.44 10.82 0.67
N GLN A 223 34.26 10.80 0.07
CA GLN A 223 33.17 9.89 0.46
C GLN A 223 33.60 8.41 0.41
N LEU A 224 34.36 8.01 -0.61
CA LEU A 224 34.89 6.65 -0.73
C LEU A 224 35.95 6.33 0.33
N LYS A 225 36.74 7.32 0.77
CA LYS A 225 37.66 7.14 1.90
C LYS A 225 36.89 6.96 3.21
N GLU A 226 35.87 7.78 3.45
CA GLU A 226 35.02 7.66 4.64
C GLU A 226 34.22 6.35 4.65
N TRP A 227 33.77 5.87 3.49
CA TRP A 227 33.12 4.57 3.34
C TRP A 227 34.06 3.42 3.75
N LYS A 228 35.32 3.44 3.30
CA LYS A 228 36.32 2.43 3.70
C LYS A 228 36.54 2.41 5.22
N LYS A 229 36.56 3.58 5.87
CA LYS A 229 36.64 3.69 7.34
C LYS A 229 35.43 3.11 8.07
N MET A 230 34.24 3.12 7.46
CA MET A 230 33.08 2.42 8.01
C MET A 230 33.28 0.89 7.96
N LEU A 231 33.88 0.38 6.88
CA LEU A 231 34.12 -1.05 6.70
C LEU A 231 35.29 -1.60 7.53
N ASP A 232 36.38 -0.83 7.69
CA ASP A 232 37.65 -1.32 8.25
C ASP A 232 37.75 -1.32 9.79
N GLY A 233 36.77 -0.75 10.50
CA GLY A 233 36.81 -0.67 11.97
C GLY A 233 37.10 0.71 12.55
N THR A 234 37.46 1.69 11.70
CA THR A 234 37.85 3.04 12.14
C THR A 234 36.69 3.75 12.85
N TYR A 235 35.51 3.77 12.24
CA TYR A 235 34.29 4.27 12.89
C TYR A 235 33.63 3.19 13.74
N LYS A 236 33.13 3.57 14.93
CA LYS A 236 32.32 2.73 15.82
C LYS A 236 30.83 2.84 15.51
N GLU A 237 30.05 1.94 16.11
CA GLU A 237 28.60 2.00 16.05
C GLU A 237 28.07 3.41 16.41
N GLY A 238 27.22 3.96 15.54
CA GLY A 238 26.63 5.30 15.70
C GLY A 238 27.50 6.47 15.22
N GLU A 239 28.79 6.28 14.95
CA GLU A 239 29.69 7.39 14.57
C GLU A 239 29.60 7.79 13.09
N ALA A 240 29.15 6.86 12.22
CA ALA A 240 29.02 7.12 10.80
C ALA A 240 27.82 6.39 10.20
N VAL A 241 27.13 7.07 9.28
CA VAL A 241 26.03 6.51 8.48
C VAL A 241 26.16 6.94 7.02
N VAL A 242 25.81 6.05 6.10
CA VAL A 242 25.62 6.45 4.69
C VAL A 242 24.23 7.02 4.54
N ARG A 243 24.09 8.18 3.89
CA ARG A 243 22.82 8.83 3.60
C ARG A 243 22.63 8.99 2.10
N ILE A 244 21.40 8.82 1.63
CA ILE A 244 21.04 9.08 0.22
C ILE A 244 20.80 10.57 0.07
N LYS A 245 21.40 11.23 -0.93
CA LYS A 245 21.08 12.63 -1.21
C LYS A 245 19.71 12.72 -1.88
N THR A 246 18.80 13.42 -1.23
CA THR A 246 17.47 13.70 -1.76
C THR A 246 17.25 15.22 -1.83
N ASP A 247 15.99 15.63 -1.92
CA ASP A 247 15.59 17.01 -1.74
C ASP A 247 15.48 17.35 -0.25
N LEU A 248 16.27 18.32 0.22
CA LEU A 248 16.24 18.81 1.60
C LEU A 248 15.02 19.71 1.88
N SER A 249 14.38 20.23 0.83
CA SER A 249 13.15 21.02 0.93
C SER A 249 11.88 20.16 0.91
N HIS A 250 12.02 18.84 0.77
CA HIS A 250 10.88 17.92 0.69
C HIS A 250 9.92 18.10 1.88
N PRO A 251 8.59 18.16 1.66
CA PRO A 251 7.64 18.47 2.73
C PRO A 251 7.62 17.42 3.85
N ASN A 252 7.86 16.14 3.51
CA ASN A 252 8.07 15.08 4.49
C ASN A 252 9.54 15.05 4.97
N PRO A 253 9.85 15.35 6.25
CA PRO A 253 11.21 15.34 6.77
C PRO A 253 11.86 13.95 6.74
N ALA A 254 11.08 12.87 6.77
CA ALA A 254 11.61 11.51 6.72
C ALA A 254 12.26 11.15 5.37
N VAL A 255 11.91 11.88 4.30
CA VAL A 255 12.51 11.70 2.97
C VAL A 255 13.83 12.46 2.85
N ARG A 256 14.07 13.49 3.68
CA ARG A 256 15.25 14.34 3.59
C ARG A 256 16.49 13.58 4.06
N ASP A 257 17.38 13.30 3.11
CA ASP A 257 18.67 12.65 3.30
C ASP A 257 18.62 11.45 4.28
N TRP A 258 17.71 10.52 4.00
CA TRP A 258 17.46 9.35 4.83
C TRP A 258 18.67 8.39 4.87
N PRO A 259 18.88 7.69 6.00
CA PRO A 259 20.03 6.80 6.17
C PRO A 259 19.85 5.50 5.38
N ALA A 260 20.85 5.11 4.62
CA ALA A 260 20.88 3.88 3.83
C ALA A 260 21.64 2.74 4.51
N LEU A 261 22.77 3.03 5.18
CA LEU A 261 23.57 2.03 5.88
C LEU A 261 24.05 2.57 7.23
N ARG A 262 24.15 1.68 8.22
CA ARG A 262 24.66 1.97 9.57
C ARG A 262 25.72 0.97 10.00
N ILE A 263 26.55 1.35 10.96
CA ILE A 263 27.49 0.44 11.62
C ILE A 263 26.77 -0.26 12.78
N ILE A 264 26.99 -1.55 12.93
CA ILE A 264 26.63 -2.35 14.11
C ILE A 264 27.89 -3.11 14.51
N ASP A 265 28.37 -2.86 15.73
CA ASP A 265 29.54 -3.58 16.26
C ASP A 265 29.10 -4.92 16.86
N ASN A 266 29.86 -5.98 16.58
CA ASN A 266 29.59 -7.36 17.03
C ASN A 266 28.13 -7.82 16.79
N PRO A 267 27.65 -7.85 15.53
CA PRO A 267 26.25 -8.14 15.23
C PRO A 267 25.79 -9.56 15.58
N GLU A 268 26.69 -10.55 15.63
CA GLU A 268 26.36 -11.94 15.93
C GLU A 268 25.14 -12.47 15.14
N HIS A 269 25.12 -12.16 13.84
CA HIS A 269 24.02 -12.53 12.96
C HIS A 269 23.99 -14.06 12.78
N PRO A 270 22.84 -14.74 12.90
CA PRO A 270 22.75 -16.20 12.88
C PRO A 270 23.33 -16.86 11.61
N ARG A 271 23.29 -16.16 10.47
CA ARG A 271 23.76 -16.70 9.18
C ARG A 271 25.16 -16.24 8.79
N THR A 272 25.56 -15.05 9.22
CA THR A 272 26.81 -14.40 8.74
C THR A 272 27.82 -14.16 9.86
N GLY A 273 27.47 -14.51 11.11
CA GLY A 273 28.26 -14.22 12.29
C GLY A 273 28.64 -12.73 12.37
N ASN A 274 29.92 -12.49 12.61
CA ASN A 274 30.52 -11.16 12.66
C ASN A 274 31.24 -10.76 11.35
N LYS A 275 30.95 -11.42 10.22
CA LYS A 275 31.61 -11.14 8.93
C LYS A 275 31.40 -9.69 8.46
N TYR A 276 30.21 -9.14 8.68
CA TYR A 276 29.82 -7.81 8.24
C TYR A 276 29.54 -6.92 9.43
N ARG A 277 29.97 -5.66 9.37
CA ARG A 277 29.68 -4.64 10.41
C ARG A 277 28.84 -3.48 9.92
N VAL A 278 28.78 -3.26 8.60
CA VAL A 278 27.96 -2.21 8.00
C VAL A 278 26.70 -2.85 7.42
N TRP A 279 25.54 -2.47 7.94
CA TRP A 279 24.26 -3.11 7.60
C TRP A 279 23.34 -2.11 6.88
N PRO A 280 22.70 -2.53 5.78
CA PRO A 280 21.73 -1.69 5.10
C PRO A 280 20.46 -1.55 5.93
N LEU A 281 19.82 -0.40 5.79
CA LEU A 281 18.49 -0.15 6.33
C LEU A 281 17.42 -0.55 5.30
N TYR A 282 16.22 -0.82 5.81
CA TYR A 282 15.09 -1.39 5.08
C TYR A 282 14.89 -0.79 3.67
N ASN A 283 14.79 0.53 3.55
CA ASN A 283 14.54 1.18 2.26
C ASN A 283 15.66 0.93 1.23
N PHE A 284 16.91 0.84 1.68
CA PHE A 284 18.06 0.62 0.79
C PHE A 284 18.12 -0.83 0.31
N ALA A 285 18.05 -1.78 1.24
CA ALA A 285 18.08 -3.21 0.91
C ALA A 285 16.87 -3.59 0.05
N SER A 286 15.66 -3.21 0.47
CA SER A 286 14.42 -3.59 -0.21
C SER A 286 14.34 -3.04 -1.63
N ALA A 287 14.75 -1.79 -1.87
CA ALA A 287 14.75 -1.20 -3.21
C ALA A 287 15.74 -1.91 -4.17
N ILE A 288 16.93 -2.25 -3.69
CA ILE A 288 17.93 -2.98 -4.49
C ILE A 288 17.44 -4.40 -4.76
N ASP A 289 16.91 -5.07 -3.75
CA ASP A 289 16.45 -6.45 -3.92
C ASP A 289 15.22 -6.55 -4.81
N ASP A 290 14.25 -5.66 -4.66
CA ASP A 290 13.10 -5.63 -5.57
C ASP A 290 13.57 -5.39 -7.02
N HIS A 291 14.61 -4.56 -7.25
CA HIS A 291 15.21 -4.38 -8.57
C HIS A 291 15.94 -5.62 -9.09
N GLU A 292 16.87 -6.17 -8.31
CA GLU A 292 17.73 -7.29 -8.71
C GLU A 292 16.96 -8.61 -8.86
N LEU A 293 15.92 -8.81 -8.06
CA LEU A 293 15.05 -9.98 -8.13
C LEU A 293 13.92 -9.82 -9.17
N GLY A 294 13.89 -8.67 -9.87
CA GLY A 294 12.90 -8.40 -10.91
C GLY A 294 11.46 -8.29 -10.39
N VAL A 295 11.28 -7.90 -9.13
CA VAL A 295 9.95 -7.68 -8.54
C VAL A 295 9.23 -6.59 -9.32
N THR A 296 8.03 -6.92 -9.79
CA THR A 296 7.21 -6.01 -10.61
C THR A 296 6.11 -5.32 -9.80
N HIS A 297 5.58 -6.01 -8.79
CA HIS A 297 4.46 -5.55 -7.99
C HIS A 297 4.73 -5.81 -6.51
N ILE A 298 4.71 -4.73 -5.73
CA ILE A 298 5.02 -4.75 -4.30
C ILE A 298 3.71 -4.60 -3.52
N PHE A 299 3.34 -5.63 -2.77
CA PHE A 299 2.23 -5.58 -1.82
C PHE A 299 2.77 -5.42 -0.40
N ARG A 300 2.25 -4.43 0.31
CA ARG A 300 2.61 -4.13 1.70
C ARG A 300 1.43 -3.49 2.44
N GLY A 301 1.49 -3.52 3.77
CA GLY A 301 0.57 -2.76 4.61
C GLY A 301 0.74 -1.26 4.41
N GLN A 302 -0.33 -0.49 4.67
CA GLN A 302 -0.21 0.95 4.81
C GLN A 302 0.40 1.22 6.20
N GLU A 303 1.58 1.82 6.20
CA GLU A 303 2.32 2.25 7.40
C GLU A 303 2.15 3.75 7.61
#